data_AF-A0A952NUX1-F1
#
_entry.id   AF-A0A952NUX1-F1
#
_cell.length_a   1.000
_cell.length_b   1.000
_cell.length_c   1.000
_cell.angle_alpha   90.00
_cell.angle_beta   90.00
_cell.angle_gamma   90.00
#
_symmetry.space_group_name_H-M   'P 1'
#
loop_
_entity.id
_entity.type
_entity.pdbx_description
1 polymer ?
#
loop_
_entity_poly.entity_id
_entity_poly.type
_entity_poly.pdbx_seq_one_letter_code
_entity_poly.pdbx_strand_id
1 'polypeptide(L)'
;MKTVGDDTKKSTGTGTASDPIIEQAKAAANRRRILLINPRFQLSVMVQGLLLIVIVTALFYFYETFFLFQVSQIVIEKRGTEANLVEAIEGLHSLMFPWFVMVLVAVSFIIMSFLLLVSHRIAGPIYHACNYLNSVGENPKNKRFITFREKDYFHELAEAINRALPKDK
;
A
#
# COMPACT_ATOMS: atom_id res chain seq x y z
N MET A 1 64.45 -6.11 -52.60
CA MET A 1 63.96 -7.32 -53.29
C MET A 1 62.57 -7.62 -52.72
N LYS A 2 61.52 -7.62 -53.57
CA LYS A 2 60.08 -7.88 -53.27
C LYS A 2 59.87 -9.30 -52.69
N THR A 3 58.80 -9.67 -51.97
CA THR A 3 57.34 -9.80 -52.28
C THR A 3 56.55 -10.07 -50.97
N VAL A 4 55.35 -9.55 -50.64
CA VAL A 4 53.93 -9.79 -51.10
C VAL A 4 53.37 -11.21 -50.88
N GLY A 5 52.17 -11.30 -50.25
CA GLY A 5 51.19 -12.42 -50.23
C GLY A 5 51.01 -13.05 -48.84
N ASP A 6 49.96 -12.80 -48.03
CA ASP A 6 48.50 -13.08 -48.11
C ASP A 6 48.08 -14.54 -47.78
N ASP A 7 46.96 -14.62 -47.06
CA ASP A 7 45.98 -15.71 -46.90
C ASP A 7 46.05 -16.81 -45.80
N THR A 8 45.11 -16.63 -44.85
CA THR A 8 44.03 -17.54 -44.38
C THR A 8 44.27 -18.87 -43.64
N LYS A 9 43.63 -18.97 -42.44
CA LYS A 9 42.70 -20.01 -41.90
C LYS A 9 42.78 -20.04 -40.36
N LYS A 10 41.77 -20.35 -39.54
CA LYS A 10 40.30 -20.58 -39.59
C LYS A 10 39.90 -21.02 -38.16
N SER A 11 38.67 -20.70 -37.72
CA SER A 11 37.90 -21.42 -36.66
C SER A 11 38.39 -21.22 -35.21
N THR A 12 37.60 -20.95 -34.17
CA THR A 12 36.25 -21.36 -33.74
C THR A 12 35.80 -20.29 -32.72
N GLY A 13 34.60 -19.72 -32.71
CA GLY A 13 33.34 -20.43 -32.66
C GLY A 13 33.04 -20.89 -31.23
N THR A 14 32.68 -19.98 -30.32
CA THR A 14 31.80 -20.29 -29.17
C THR A 14 30.95 -19.06 -28.87
N GLY A 15 29.84 -18.96 -29.59
CA GLY A 15 28.68 -18.28 -29.03
C GLY A 15 28.36 -18.96 -27.72
N THR A 16 28.52 -18.22 -26.62
CA THR A 16 27.97 -18.61 -25.34
C THR A 16 26.46 -18.53 -25.51
N ALA A 17 25.86 -19.67 -25.89
CA ALA A 17 24.46 -19.93 -25.72
C ALA A 17 24.14 -19.57 -24.27
N SER A 18 23.44 -18.46 -24.08
CA SER A 18 22.90 -18.06 -22.80
C SER A 18 22.07 -19.24 -22.31
N ASP A 19 22.56 -19.90 -21.26
CA ASP A 19 21.91 -21.09 -20.71
C ASP A 19 20.42 -20.78 -20.49
N PRO A 20 19.50 -21.55 -21.11
CA PRO A 20 18.07 -21.30 -20.99
C PRO A 20 17.62 -21.34 -19.52
N ILE A 21 18.38 -22.02 -18.66
CA ILE A 21 18.17 -22.06 -17.21
C ILE A 21 18.49 -20.70 -16.55
N ILE A 22 19.54 -19.99 -16.98
CA ILE A 22 19.92 -18.68 -16.44
C ILE A 22 18.93 -17.59 -16.92
N GLU A 23 18.45 -17.70 -18.16
CA GLU A 23 17.44 -16.79 -18.71
C GLU A 23 16.05 -17.02 -18.06
N GLN A 24 15.66 -18.28 -17.85
CA GLN A 24 14.45 -18.62 -17.09
C GLN A 24 14.53 -18.22 -15.61
N ALA A 25 15.70 -18.35 -14.98
CA ALA A 25 15.92 -17.89 -13.60
C ALA A 25 15.84 -16.36 -13.47
N LYS A 26 16.35 -15.60 -14.46
CA LYS A 26 16.17 -14.14 -14.53
C LYS A 26 14.73 -13.74 -14.80
N ALA A 27 14.00 -14.48 -15.65
CA ALA A 27 12.58 -14.24 -15.90
C ALA A 27 11.70 -14.54 -14.66
N ALA A 28 12.06 -15.57 -13.87
CA ALA A 28 11.40 -15.89 -12.60
C ALA A 28 11.70 -14.83 -11.51
N ALA A 29 12.93 -14.32 -11.44
CA ALA A 29 13.33 -13.26 -10.52
C ALA A 29 12.75 -11.88 -10.89
N ASN A 30 12.43 -11.65 -12.17
CA ASN A 30 11.84 -10.40 -12.67
C ASN A 30 10.30 -10.39 -12.69
N ARG A 31 9.65 -11.40 -12.09
CA ARG A 31 8.20 -11.38 -11.78
C ARG A 31 7.93 -10.47 -10.57
N ARG A 32 8.60 -9.31 -10.56
CA ARG A 32 8.72 -8.38 -9.43
C ARG A 32 7.33 -8.02 -8.96
N ARG A 33 7.15 -8.20 -7.65
CA ARG A 33 6.00 -7.81 -6.85
C ARG A 33 5.81 -6.30 -6.92
N ILE A 34 5.17 -5.81 -7.97
CA ILE A 34 4.80 -4.39 -8.04
C ILE A 34 3.61 -4.20 -7.09
N LEU A 35 3.90 -3.95 -5.81
CA LEU A 35 2.88 -3.62 -4.80
C LEU A 35 2.19 -2.27 -5.08
N LEU A 36 2.78 -1.44 -5.93
CA LEU A 36 2.28 -0.13 -6.34
C LEU A 36 1.74 -0.19 -7.78
N ILE A 37 0.55 -0.77 -7.96
CA ILE A 37 -0.14 -0.78 -9.27
C ILE A 37 -0.65 0.63 -9.60
N ASN A 38 -1.10 1.38 -8.60
CA ASN A 38 -1.53 2.76 -8.75
C ASN A 38 -1.06 3.61 -7.55
N PRO A 39 0.16 4.18 -7.61
CA PRO A 39 0.72 4.95 -6.50
C PRO A 39 -0.11 6.20 -6.17
N ARG A 40 -0.82 6.78 -7.16
CA ARG A 40 -1.65 7.96 -6.94
C ARG A 40 -2.87 7.66 -6.08
N PHE A 41 -3.57 6.56 -6.37
CA PHE A 41 -4.70 6.10 -5.56
C PHE A 41 -4.26 5.66 -4.15
N GLN A 42 -3.19 4.86 -4.07
CA GLN A 42 -2.66 4.38 -2.78
C GLN A 42 -2.23 5.55 -1.89
N LEU A 43 -1.49 6.53 -2.43
CA LEU A 43 -1.07 7.70 -1.68
C LEU A 43 -2.25 8.58 -1.25
N SER A 44 -3.26 8.73 -2.11
CA SER A 44 -4.47 9.50 -1.77
C SER A 44 -5.23 8.86 -0.60
N VAL A 45 -5.45 7.54 -0.61
CA VAL A 45 -6.11 6.82 0.49
C VAL A 45 -5.27 6.86 1.76
N MET A 46 -3.94 6.74 1.64
CA MET A 46 -3.02 6.84 2.77
C MET A 46 -3.05 8.23 3.43
N VAL A 47 -3.01 9.30 2.64
CA VAL A 47 -3.05 10.68 3.15
C VAL A 47 -4.40 10.96 3.81
N GLN A 48 -5.51 10.55 3.20
CA GLN A 48 -6.85 10.69 3.78
C GLN A 48 -6.97 9.90 5.10
N GLY A 49 -6.47 8.67 5.13
CA GLY A 49 -6.45 7.83 6.33
C GLY A 49 -5.59 8.44 7.44
N LEU A 50 -4.40 8.94 7.12
CA LEU A 50 -3.52 9.61 8.07
C LEU A 50 -4.16 10.88 8.63
N LEU A 51 -4.77 11.72 7.79
CA LEU A 51 -5.50 12.90 8.23
C LEU A 51 -6.63 12.54 9.19
N LEU A 52 -7.40 11.50 8.88
CA LEU A 52 -8.48 11.02 9.74
C LEU A 52 -7.94 10.57 11.11
N ILE A 53 -6.85 9.79 11.13
CA ILE A 53 -6.20 9.35 12.36
C ILE A 53 -5.75 10.54 13.19
N VAL A 54 -5.08 11.52 12.58
CA VAL A 54 -4.61 12.73 13.26
C VAL A 54 -5.78 13.51 13.86
N ILE A 55 -6.86 13.71 13.10
CA ILE A 55 -8.05 14.44 13.57
C ILE A 55 -8.70 13.72 14.75
N VAL A 56 -8.99 12.42 14.61
CA VAL A 56 -9.65 11.64 15.67
C VAL A 56 -8.79 11.60 16.93
N THR A 57 -7.48 11.42 16.77
CA THR A 57 -6.54 11.37 17.89
C THR A 57 -6.41 12.74 18.57
N ALA A 58 -6.37 13.83 17.80
CA ALA A 58 -6.36 15.18 18.35
C ALA A 58 -7.64 15.52 19.13
N LEU A 59 -8.81 15.12 18.62
CA LEU A 59 -10.08 15.29 19.32
C LEU A 59 -10.10 14.50 20.63
N PHE A 60 -9.60 13.27 20.62
CA PHE A 60 -9.50 12.44 21.83
C PHE A 60 -8.57 13.07 22.86
N TYR A 61 -7.39 13.54 22.45
CA TYR A 61 -6.45 14.24 23.34
C TYR A 61 -7.04 15.51 23.95
N PHE A 62 -7.74 16.29 23.11
CA PHE A 62 -8.41 17.50 23.54
C PHE A 62 -9.49 17.19 24.58
N TYR A 63 -10.31 16.17 24.34
CA TYR A 63 -11.32 15.71 25.29
C TYR A 63 -10.71 15.29 26.63
N GLU A 64 -9.68 14.45 26.63
CA GLU A 64 -8.99 13.98 27.84
C GLU A 64 -8.39 15.15 28.63
N THR A 65 -7.69 16.07 27.95
CA THR A 65 -7.08 17.25 28.60
C THR A 65 -8.15 18.15 29.20
N PHE A 66 -9.25 18.38 28.49
CA PHE A 66 -10.37 19.18 28.97
C PHE A 66 -11.08 18.51 30.16
N PHE A 67 -11.23 17.18 30.13
CA PHE A 67 -11.81 16.40 31.22
C PHE A 67 -10.94 16.50 32.49
N LEU A 68 -9.63 16.27 32.38
CA LEU A 68 -8.72 16.39 33.51
C LEU A 68 -8.68 17.80 34.09
N PHE A 69 -8.74 18.82 33.23
CA PHE A 69 -8.86 20.20 33.67
C PHE A 69 -10.14 20.43 34.49
N GLN A 70 -11.29 19.95 34.03
CA GLN A 70 -12.54 20.05 34.79
C GLN A 70 -12.49 19.31 36.13
N VAL A 71 -11.90 18.10 36.16
CA VAL A 71 -11.72 17.35 37.41
C VAL A 71 -10.85 18.14 38.38
N SER A 72 -9.76 18.74 37.92
CA SER A 72 -8.90 19.60 38.75
C SER A 72 -9.69 20.78 39.33
N GLN A 73 -10.50 21.47 38.52
CA GLN A 73 -11.34 22.58 39.00
C GLN A 73 -12.37 22.13 40.06
N ILE A 74 -13.03 20.98 39.86
CA ILE A 74 -13.99 20.42 40.83
C ILE A 74 -13.29 20.08 42.16
N VAL A 75 -12.07 19.55 42.10
CA VAL A 75 -11.28 19.25 43.30
C VAL A 75 -10.93 20.54 44.05
N ILE A 76 -10.47 21.57 43.34
CA ILE A 76 -10.15 22.89 43.90
C ILE A 76 -11.39 23.51 44.55
N GLU A 77 -12.56 23.44 43.90
CA GLU A 77 -13.81 24.00 44.44
C GLU A 77 -14.25 23.28 45.72
N LYS A 78 -14.19 21.94 45.75
CA LYS A 78 -14.74 21.12 46.84
C LYS A 78 -13.79 20.94 48.03
N ARG A 79 -12.48 20.92 47.79
CA ARG A 79 -11.46 20.63 48.80
C ARG A 79 -10.45 21.76 48.99
N GLY A 80 -10.60 22.86 48.26
CA GLY A 80 -9.57 23.90 48.19
C GLY A 80 -8.35 23.40 47.44
N THR A 81 -7.27 24.18 47.48
CA THR A 81 -6.00 23.83 46.84
C THR A 81 -5.22 22.85 47.70
N GLU A 82 -5.75 21.64 47.94
CA GLU A 82 -4.95 20.54 48.48
C GLU A 82 -3.86 20.20 47.46
N ALA A 83 -2.67 20.76 47.67
CA ALA A 83 -1.53 20.71 46.76
C ALA A 83 -1.25 19.27 46.28
N ASN A 84 -1.33 18.30 47.20
CA ASN A 84 -1.06 16.89 46.91
C ASN A 84 -1.99 16.28 45.85
N LEU A 85 -3.28 16.68 45.79
CA LEU A 85 -4.24 16.10 44.85
C LEU A 85 -4.18 16.78 43.48
N VAL A 86 -4.04 18.10 43.46
CA VAL A 86 -3.89 18.87 42.20
C VAL A 86 -2.58 18.51 41.52
N GLU A 87 -1.48 18.45 42.28
CA GLU A 87 -0.16 18.04 41.78
C GLU A 87 -0.15 16.59 41.29
N ALA A 88 -0.89 15.68 41.95
CA ALA A 88 -1.03 14.30 41.47
C ALA A 88 -1.80 14.22 40.13
N ILE A 89 -2.82 15.05 39.91
CA ILE A 89 -3.57 15.11 38.64
C ILE A 89 -2.69 15.67 37.52
N GLU A 90 -1.94 16.74 37.78
CA GLU A 90 -0.99 17.32 36.83
C GLU A 90 0.15 16.34 36.49
N GLY A 91 0.67 15.64 37.50
CA GLY A 91 1.67 14.57 37.33
C GLY A 91 1.13 13.43 36.47
N LEU A 92 -0.12 13.02 36.67
CA LEU A 92 -0.76 12.00 35.84
C LEU A 92 -0.89 12.48 34.38
N HIS A 93 -1.32 13.72 34.15
CA HIS A 93 -1.42 14.30 32.81
C HIS A 93 -0.07 14.32 32.08
N SER A 94 1.01 14.71 32.78
CA SER A 94 2.37 14.69 32.24
C SER A 94 2.82 13.28 31.84
N LEU A 95 2.50 12.28 32.66
CA LEU A 95 2.79 10.87 32.36
C LEU A 95 1.93 10.31 31.20
N MET A 96 0.73 10.84 30.97
CA MET A 96 -0.16 10.37 29.90
C MET A 96 0.34 10.75 28.50
N PHE A 97 1.03 11.89 28.34
CA PHE A 97 1.51 12.35 27.03
C PHE A 97 2.41 11.34 26.28
N PRO A 98 3.48 10.78 26.88
CA PRO A 98 4.30 9.79 26.18
C PRO A 98 3.53 8.50 25.83
N TRP A 99 2.61 8.06 26.69
CA TRP A 99 1.73 6.92 26.41
C TRP A 99 0.82 7.20 25.21
N PHE A 100 0.25 8.40 25.16
CA PHE A 100 -0.58 8.84 24.06
C PHE A 100 0.17 8.84 22.73
N VAL A 101 1.40 9.38 22.69
CA VAL A 101 2.25 9.35 21.49
C VAL A 101 2.57 7.91 21.07
N MET A 102 2.88 7.04 22.01
CA MET A 102 3.16 5.63 21.73
C MET A 102 1.96 4.92 21.10
N VAL A 103 0.76 5.11 21.67
CA VAL A 103 -0.50 4.55 21.15
C VAL A 103 -0.80 5.12 19.76
N LEU A 104 -0.64 6.42 19.55
CA LEU A 104 -0.86 7.05 18.25
C LEU A 104 0.04 6.44 17.17
N VAL A 105 1.33 6.25 17.44
CA VAL A 105 2.27 5.62 16.50
C VAL A 105 1.87 4.18 16.21
N ALA A 106 1.55 3.40 17.25
CA ALA A 106 1.16 1.99 17.09
C ALA A 106 -0.13 1.84 16.27
N VAL A 107 -1.17 2.60 16.60
CA VAL A 107 -2.45 2.60 15.89
C VAL A 107 -2.27 3.08 14.45
N SER A 108 -1.49 4.14 14.23
CA SER A 108 -1.18 4.63 12.89
C SER A 108 -0.50 3.55 12.04
N PHE A 109 0.49 2.85 12.60
CA PHE A 109 1.18 1.79 11.88
C PHE A 109 0.25 0.64 11.47
N ILE A 110 -0.63 0.21 12.37
CA ILE A 110 -1.61 -0.86 12.12
C ILE A 110 -2.59 -0.44 11.03
N ILE A 111 -3.21 0.74 11.17
CA ILE A 111 -4.22 1.22 10.20
C ILE A 111 -3.59 1.47 8.83
N MET A 112 -2.41 2.08 8.77
CA MET A 112 -1.73 2.35 7.49
C MET A 112 -1.32 1.05 6.78
N SER A 113 -0.85 0.06 7.54
CA SER A 113 -0.56 -1.27 6.99
C SER A 113 -1.82 -1.93 6.42
N PHE A 114 -2.94 -1.84 7.13
CA PHE A 114 -4.22 -2.35 6.68
C PHE A 114 -4.74 -1.63 5.43
N LEU A 115 -4.72 -0.29 5.41
CA LEU A 115 -5.14 0.53 4.27
C LEU A 115 -4.31 0.23 3.02
N LEU A 116 -3.00 0.00 3.18
CA LEU A 116 -2.14 -0.41 2.06
C LEU A 116 -2.61 -1.75 1.45
N LEU A 117 -2.88 -2.75 2.30
CA LEU A 117 -3.33 -4.07 1.87
C LEU A 117 -4.69 -3.99 1.16
N VAL A 118 -5.64 -3.23 1.71
CA VAL A 118 -6.95 -3.04 1.11
C VAL A 118 -6.84 -2.29 -0.21
N SER A 119 -6.06 -1.20 -0.25
CA SER A 119 -5.87 -0.41 -1.46
C SER A 119 -5.24 -1.24 -2.58
N HIS A 120 -4.29 -2.13 -2.27
CA HIS A 120 -3.74 -3.08 -3.24
C HIS A 120 -4.82 -4.01 -3.82
N ARG A 121 -5.67 -4.59 -2.96
CA ARG A 121 -6.75 -5.51 -3.35
C ARG A 121 -7.89 -4.82 -4.14
N ILE A 122 -7.99 -3.49 -4.08
CA ILE A 122 -8.93 -2.68 -4.86
C ILE A 122 -8.30 -2.25 -6.20
N ALA A 123 -7.08 -1.71 -6.15
CA ALA A 123 -6.44 -1.15 -7.34
C ALA A 123 -6.08 -2.21 -8.38
N GLY A 124 -5.69 -3.41 -7.95
CA GLY A 124 -5.37 -4.54 -8.83
C GLY A 124 -6.50 -4.93 -9.79
N PRO A 125 -7.67 -5.37 -9.28
CA PRO A 125 -8.80 -5.77 -10.12
C PRO A 125 -9.32 -4.63 -11.00
N ILE A 126 -9.38 -3.39 -10.49
CA ILE A 126 -9.79 -2.23 -11.31
C ILE A 126 -8.81 -1.98 -12.46
N TYR A 127 -7.51 -2.01 -12.20
CA TYR A 127 -6.50 -1.84 -13.25
C TYR A 127 -6.59 -2.94 -14.31
N HIS A 128 -6.78 -4.20 -13.88
CA HIS A 128 -6.98 -5.32 -14.80
C HIS A 128 -8.25 -5.17 -15.64
N ALA A 129 -9.36 -4.72 -15.04
CA ALA A 129 -10.60 -4.44 -15.75
C ALA A 129 -10.43 -3.34 -16.82
N CYS A 130 -9.86 -2.19 -16.45
CA CYS A 130 -9.62 -1.09 -17.38
C CYS A 130 -8.72 -1.53 -18.54
N ASN A 131 -7.62 -2.23 -18.25
CA ASN A 131 -6.70 -2.69 -19.27
C ASN A 131 -7.37 -3.70 -20.22
N TYR A 132 -8.21 -4.60 -19.69
CA TYR A 132 -8.98 -5.52 -20.52
C TYR A 132 -9.96 -4.77 -21.44
N LEU A 133 -10.76 -3.85 -20.89
CA LEU A 133 -11.73 -3.09 -21.67
C LEU A 133 -11.07 -2.26 -22.77
N ASN A 134 -9.92 -1.62 -22.48
CA ASN A 134 -9.13 -0.91 -23.49
C ASN A 134 -8.65 -1.86 -24.59
N SER A 135 -8.13 -3.04 -24.23
CA SER A 135 -7.65 -4.02 -25.20
C SER A 135 -8.74 -4.58 -26.12
N VAL A 136 -9.98 -4.68 -25.62
CA VAL A 136 -11.15 -5.08 -26.42
C VAL A 136 -11.65 -3.91 -27.28
N GLY A 137 -11.58 -2.68 -26.76
CA GLY A 137 -11.90 -1.47 -27.52
C GLY A 137 -10.97 -1.27 -28.72
N GLU A 138 -9.68 -1.55 -28.56
CA GLU A 138 -8.68 -1.50 -29.64
C GLU A 138 -8.83 -2.66 -30.62
N ASN A 139 -9.08 -3.87 -30.12
CA ASN A 139 -9.28 -5.05 -30.94
C ASN A 139 -10.45 -5.89 -30.42
N PRO A 140 -11.65 -5.78 -31.05
CA PRO A 140 -12.83 -6.51 -30.63
C PRO A 140 -12.69 -8.04 -30.65
N LYS A 141 -11.66 -8.59 -31.31
CA LYS A 141 -11.37 -10.03 -31.32
C LYS A 141 -10.55 -10.50 -30.11
N ASN A 142 -10.04 -9.58 -29.28
CA ASN A 142 -9.24 -9.89 -28.09
C ASN A 142 -10.11 -10.18 -26.85
N LYS A 143 -11.35 -10.64 -27.05
CA LYS A 143 -12.23 -11.03 -25.94
C LYS A 143 -11.68 -12.27 -25.27
N ARG A 144 -11.53 -12.22 -23.95
CA ARG A 144 -11.10 -13.34 -23.12
C ARG A 144 -11.80 -13.27 -21.78
N PHE A 145 -11.95 -14.43 -21.13
CA PHE A 145 -12.43 -14.44 -19.76
C PHE A 145 -11.43 -13.72 -18.85
N ILE A 146 -11.93 -12.77 -18.07
CA ILE A 146 -11.18 -12.12 -17.01
C ILE A 146 -11.55 -12.74 -15.66
N THR A 147 -10.55 -12.89 -14.80
CA THR A 147 -10.73 -13.34 -13.42
C THR A 147 -9.84 -12.50 -12.52
N PHE A 148 -10.30 -12.23 -11.31
CA PHE A 148 -9.51 -11.58 -10.27
C PHE A 148 -9.00 -12.61 -9.28
N ARG A 149 -8.03 -12.23 -8.43
CA ARG A 149 -7.48 -13.14 -7.43
C ARG A 149 -8.50 -13.32 -6.32
N GLU A 150 -8.52 -14.49 -5.69
CA GLU A 150 -9.47 -14.86 -4.62
C GLU A 150 -9.62 -13.80 -3.50
N LYS A 151 -8.53 -13.09 -3.17
CA LYS A 151 -8.50 -12.08 -2.10
C LYS A 151 -8.75 -10.65 -2.58
N ASP A 152 -8.93 -10.45 -3.88
CA ASP A 152 -9.22 -9.14 -4.48
C ASP A 152 -10.70 -8.79 -4.30
N TYR A 153 -10.99 -7.49 -4.33
CA TYR A 153 -12.37 -7.02 -4.34
C TYR A 153 -12.94 -7.08 -5.77
N PHE A 154 -14.27 -7.00 -5.90
CA PHE A 154 -14.98 -6.87 -7.20
C PHE A 154 -14.99 -8.11 -8.10
N HIS A 155 -15.06 -9.34 -7.56
CA HIS A 155 -15.28 -10.54 -8.38
C HIS A 155 -16.53 -10.42 -9.28
N GLU A 156 -17.59 -9.80 -8.79
CA GLU A 156 -18.82 -9.50 -9.54
C GLU A 156 -18.57 -8.63 -10.78
N LEU A 157 -17.59 -7.72 -10.74
CA LEU A 157 -17.21 -6.91 -11.90
C LEU A 157 -16.58 -7.78 -12.99
N ALA A 158 -15.74 -8.75 -12.62
CA ALA A 158 -15.19 -9.70 -13.58
C ALA A 158 -16.30 -10.53 -14.23
N GLU A 159 -17.27 -11.01 -13.43
CA GLU A 159 -18.42 -11.75 -13.93
C GLU A 159 -19.30 -10.91 -14.87
N ALA A 160 -19.60 -9.66 -14.49
CA ALA A 160 -20.38 -8.74 -15.31
C ALA A 160 -19.70 -8.46 -16.66
N ILE A 161 -18.39 -8.24 -16.66
CA ILE A 161 -17.60 -8.05 -17.88
C ILE A 161 -17.63 -9.31 -18.75
N ASN A 162 -17.44 -10.49 -18.17
CA ASN A 162 -17.48 -11.75 -18.91
C ASN A 162 -18.86 -12.04 -19.52
N ARG A 163 -19.93 -11.62 -18.85
CA ARG A 163 -21.30 -11.74 -19.36
C ARG A 163 -21.56 -10.77 -20.52
N ALA A 164 -21.07 -9.53 -20.41
CA ALA A 164 -21.24 -8.51 -21.44
C ALA A 164 -20.36 -8.76 -22.68
N LEU A 165 -19.17 -9.31 -22.48
CA LEU A 165 -18.17 -9.59 -23.51
C LEU A 165 -17.78 -11.07 -23.48
N PRO A 166 -18.69 -11.98 -23.85
CA PRO A 166 -18.40 -13.40 -23.89
C PRO A 166 -17.26 -13.67 -24.87
N LYS A 167 -16.40 -14.63 -24.52
CA LYS A 167 -15.29 -15.06 -25.37
C LYS A 167 -15.85 -15.58 -26.70
N ASP A 168 -15.29 -15.12 -27.82
CA ASP A 168 -15.63 -15.66 -29.13
C ASP A 168 -15.20 -17.15 -29.17
N LYS A 169 -16.10 -18.02 -29.67
CA LYS A 169 -15.88 -19.48 -29.73
C LYS A 169 -14.71 -19.84 -30.66
#